data_AF-A0A8S4P6J7-F1
#
_entry.id   AF-A0A8S4P6J7-F1
#
_cell.length_a   1.000
_cell.length_b   1.000
_cell.length_c   1.000
_cell.angle_alpha   90.00
_cell.angle_beta   90.00
_cell.angle_gamma   90.00
#
_symmetry.space_group_name_H-M   'P 1'
#
loop_
_entity.id
_entity.type
_entity.pdbx_description
1 polymer ?
#
loop_
_entity_poly.entity_id
_entity_poly.type
_entity_poly.pdbx_seq_one_letter_code
_entity_poly.pdbx_strand_id
1 'polypeptide(L)'
;MKQFGFDDSCYTLLRSYQVQPYDCWTIKPGMVHSPGPWPTLEVQRPQDDANHLAWVLGYVEPDQIKRSTKKSQEQLRGVPDEQGLLDHMVDFDGSRDPEFESRWRHKCLEISSGKWGRHFQIFFGEFYGEGMEINSNSHWVRELDERPYMAIVWSGSGKIQGKLVSAEIDGTQEILVTPGTKVTIENTDAVNKLLVYAVFPIRKDATNSLN
;
A
#
# COMPACT_ATOMS: atom_id res chain seq x y z
N MET A 1 4.41 -5.12 26.14
CA MET A 1 4.25 -3.72 25.68
C MET A 1 4.85 -2.67 26.61
N LYS A 2 5.65 -3.05 27.64
CA LYS A 2 6.36 -2.09 28.53
C LYS A 2 7.47 -1.29 27.84
N GLN A 3 7.92 -1.74 26.66
CA GLN A 3 9.04 -1.15 25.91
C GLN A 3 8.64 -0.09 24.88
N PHE A 4 7.38 0.33 24.85
CA PHE A 4 6.93 1.37 23.92
C PHE A 4 7.72 2.68 24.15
N GLY A 5 8.47 3.12 23.13
CA GLY A 5 9.36 4.28 23.21
C GLY A 5 10.68 4.05 23.96
N PHE A 6 11.03 2.79 24.28
CA PHE A 6 12.30 2.40 24.89
C PHE A 6 13.21 1.63 23.94
N ASP A 7 12.67 0.65 23.20
CA ASP A 7 13.42 -0.15 22.24
C ASP A 7 12.50 -0.81 21.20
N ASP A 8 13.14 -1.51 20.27
CA ASP A 8 12.55 -2.17 19.11
C ASP A 8 12.34 -3.68 19.32
N SER A 9 12.41 -4.16 20.55
CA SER A 9 12.32 -5.61 20.86
C SER A 9 11.01 -6.23 20.35
N CYS A 10 9.93 -5.45 20.24
CA CYS A 10 8.66 -5.93 19.70
C CYS A 10 8.74 -6.42 18.25
N TYR A 11 9.64 -5.87 17.42
CA TYR A 11 9.80 -6.33 16.03
C TYR A 11 10.35 -7.75 15.97
N THR A 12 11.07 -8.22 17.00
CA THR A 12 11.56 -9.61 17.06
C THR A 12 10.44 -10.64 17.24
N LEU A 13 9.23 -10.19 17.59
CA LEU A 13 8.04 -11.03 17.71
C LEU A 13 7.33 -11.22 16.36
N LEU A 14 7.71 -10.44 15.34
CA LEU A 14 7.11 -10.51 14.01
C LEU A 14 7.85 -11.52 13.14
N ARG A 15 7.11 -12.18 12.25
CA ARG A 15 7.72 -12.93 11.16
C ARG A 15 8.20 -11.97 10.08
N SER A 16 9.45 -12.13 9.64
CA SER A 16 10.00 -11.36 8.53
C SER A 16 9.80 -12.10 7.22
N TYR A 17 9.40 -11.37 6.17
CA TYR A 17 9.23 -11.90 4.83
C TYR A 17 10.18 -11.20 3.85
N GLN A 18 10.76 -11.97 2.93
CA GLN A 18 11.58 -11.41 1.86
C GLN A 18 10.69 -10.86 0.76
N VAL A 19 10.61 -9.54 0.68
CA VAL A 19 9.85 -8.82 -0.35
C VAL A 19 10.67 -8.68 -1.62
N GLN A 20 10.00 -8.85 -2.76
CA GLN A 20 10.50 -8.64 -4.11
C GLN A 20 9.65 -7.58 -4.80
N PRO A 21 10.17 -6.86 -5.82
CA PRO A 21 9.33 -6.01 -6.66
C PRO A 21 8.12 -6.77 -7.19
N TYR A 22 6.96 -6.09 -7.24
CA TYR A 22 5.68 -6.67 -7.69
C TYR A 22 5.10 -7.76 -6.77
N ASP A 23 5.59 -7.86 -5.54
CA ASP A 23 4.83 -8.51 -4.46
C ASP A 23 3.71 -7.60 -3.99
N CYS A 24 2.57 -8.21 -3.73
CA CYS A 24 1.39 -7.58 -3.17
C CYS A 24 1.01 -8.33 -1.89
N TRP A 25 0.59 -7.62 -0.86
CA TRP A 25 0.22 -8.20 0.43
C TRP A 25 -1.15 -7.69 0.86
N THR A 26 -1.98 -8.58 1.41
CA THR A 26 -3.23 -8.21 2.05
C THR A 26 -3.08 -8.33 3.55
N ILE A 27 -3.22 -7.22 4.27
CA ILE A 27 -3.24 -7.24 5.74
C ILE A 27 -4.69 -7.10 6.20
N LYS A 28 -5.15 -8.02 7.05
CA LYS A 28 -6.51 -7.96 7.62
C LYS A 28 -6.54 -7.09 8.88
N PRO A 29 -7.70 -6.48 9.21
CA PRO A 29 -7.86 -5.73 10.44
C PRO A 29 -7.40 -6.54 11.66
N GLY A 30 -6.66 -5.87 12.56
CA GLY A 30 -6.15 -6.47 13.80
C GLY A 30 -4.89 -7.32 13.65
N MET A 31 -4.47 -7.67 12.42
CA MET A 31 -3.18 -8.33 12.23
C MET A 31 -2.05 -7.35 12.54
N VAL A 32 -1.25 -7.68 13.55
CA VAL A 32 -0.01 -6.98 13.87
C VAL A 32 0.97 -7.13 12.70
N HIS A 33 1.41 -6.00 12.17
CA HIS A 33 2.37 -5.93 11.09
C HIS A 33 3.21 -4.66 11.20
N SER A 34 4.28 -4.61 10.42
CA SER A 34 5.07 -3.41 10.21
C SER A 34 5.58 -3.41 8.77
N PRO A 35 5.47 -2.29 8.05
CA PRO A 35 6.09 -2.18 6.74
C PRO A 35 7.62 -2.28 6.88
N GLY A 36 8.23 -3.11 6.05
CA GLY A 36 9.68 -3.20 5.97
C GLY A 36 10.31 -1.94 5.34
N PRO A 37 11.62 -1.95 5.06
CA PRO A 37 12.34 -0.78 4.55
C PRO A 37 12.06 -0.45 3.07
N TRP A 38 11.18 -1.21 2.41
CA TRP A 38 10.95 -1.10 0.97
C TRP A 38 9.88 -0.05 0.65
N PRO A 39 10.09 0.82 -0.35
CA PRO A 39 9.04 1.70 -0.86
C PRO A 39 7.82 0.89 -1.28
N THR A 40 6.67 1.23 -0.70
CA THR A 40 5.43 0.47 -0.85
C THR A 40 4.29 1.42 -1.17
N LEU A 41 3.43 1.06 -2.12
CA LEU A 41 2.14 1.71 -2.31
C LEU A 41 1.11 0.95 -1.47
N GLU A 42 0.51 1.64 -0.50
CA GLU A 42 -0.52 1.09 0.37
C GLU A 42 -1.88 1.70 0.05
N VAL A 43 -2.91 0.86 0.08
CA VAL A 43 -4.31 1.29 0.02
C VAL A 43 -5.05 0.70 1.21
N GLN A 44 -5.86 1.53 1.86
CA GLN A 44 -6.66 1.13 3.00
C GLN A 44 -8.08 1.67 2.88
N ARG A 45 -8.97 1.18 3.75
CA ARG A 45 -10.29 1.80 3.94
C ARG A 45 -10.12 3.24 4.40
N PRO A 46 -11.09 4.13 4.15
CA PRO A 46 -11.03 5.52 4.60
C PRO A 46 -11.19 5.60 6.13
N GLN A 47 -10.13 5.25 6.85
CA GLN A 47 -10.00 5.26 8.31
C GLN A 47 -8.57 5.67 8.68
N ASP A 48 -8.42 6.27 9.86
CA ASP A 48 -7.12 6.65 10.44
C ASP A 48 -6.96 6.02 11.85
N ASP A 49 -7.67 4.92 12.06
CA ASP A 49 -7.67 4.15 13.29
C ASP A 49 -6.50 3.17 13.30
N ALA A 50 -5.55 3.39 14.21
CA ALA A 50 -4.42 2.52 14.42
C ALA A 50 -3.99 2.53 15.90
N ASN A 51 -3.50 1.38 16.35
CA ASN A 51 -2.84 1.21 17.63
C ASN A 51 -1.38 0.81 17.39
N HIS A 52 -0.45 1.71 17.71
CA HIS A 52 0.97 1.46 17.51
C HIS A 52 1.54 0.60 18.64
N LEU A 53 2.01 -0.61 18.31
CA LEU A 53 2.66 -1.50 19.29
C LEU A 53 4.15 -1.16 19.50
N ALA A 54 4.72 -0.39 18.57
CA ALA A 54 6.10 0.10 18.57
C ALA A 54 6.12 1.62 18.39
N TRP A 55 7.20 2.28 18.84
CA TRP A 55 7.45 3.69 18.54
C TRP A 55 8.15 3.82 17.17
N VAL A 56 8.90 4.89 16.97
CA VAL A 56 9.83 5.08 15.86
C VAL A 56 11.01 4.12 16.00
N LEU A 57 11.25 3.34 14.96
CA LEU A 57 12.38 2.41 14.86
C LEU A 57 13.70 3.12 15.18
N GLY A 58 14.47 2.57 16.10
CA GLY A 58 15.78 3.07 16.53
C GLY A 58 15.75 4.31 17.43
N TYR A 59 14.57 4.79 17.83
CA TYR A 59 14.43 5.99 18.63
C TYR A 59 13.94 5.69 20.05
N VAL A 60 14.74 6.12 21.03
CA VAL A 60 14.36 6.14 22.44
C VAL A 60 13.81 7.52 22.76
N GLU A 61 12.59 7.60 23.31
CA GLU A 61 12.05 8.87 23.81
C GLU A 61 12.59 9.11 25.24
N PRO A 62 13.49 10.10 25.44
CA PRO A 62 14.07 10.33 26.76
C PRO A 62 13.05 10.90 27.75
N ASP A 63 12.05 11.67 27.29
CA ASP A 63 11.06 12.31 28.17
C ASP A 63 9.94 11.32 28.56
N GLN A 64 9.85 11.02 29.86
CA GLN A 64 8.84 10.12 30.41
C GLN A 64 7.41 10.62 30.22
N ILE A 65 7.15 11.93 30.37
CA ILE A 65 5.82 12.52 30.22
C ILE A 65 5.41 12.43 28.75
N LYS A 66 6.31 12.81 27.84
CA LYS A 66 6.06 12.71 26.40
C LYS A 66 5.81 11.28 25.96
N ARG A 67 6.64 10.32 26.40
CA ARG A 67 6.45 8.89 26.12
C ARG A 67 5.11 8.36 26.64
N SER A 68 4.74 8.71 27.87
CA SER A 68 3.46 8.27 28.46
C SER A 68 2.26 8.86 27.72
N THR A 69 2.35 10.12 27.32
CA THR A 69 1.32 10.81 26.52
C THR A 69 1.17 10.13 25.16
N LYS A 70 2.28 9.85 24.50
CA LYS A 70 2.32 9.15 23.21
C LYS A 70 1.78 7.73 23.28
N LYS A 71 2.12 7.00 24.34
CA LYS A 71 1.53 5.69 24.61
C LYS A 71 0.01 5.76 24.70
N SER A 72 -0.53 6.74 25.43
CA SER A 72 -2.00 6.90 25.53
C SER A 72 -2.66 7.27 24.20
N GLN A 73 -2.01 8.09 23.37
CA GLN A 73 -2.59 8.63 22.14
C GLN A 73 -2.45 7.70 20.92
N GLU A 74 -1.39 6.89 20.89
CA GLU A 74 -1.01 6.07 19.74
C GLU A 74 -1.12 4.57 20.04
N GLN A 75 -0.64 4.10 21.20
CA GLN A 75 -0.74 2.67 21.53
C GLN A 75 -2.11 2.30 22.09
N LEU A 76 -2.65 3.10 23.03
CA LEU A 76 -3.89 2.79 23.76
C LEU A 76 -5.11 3.56 23.23
N ARG A 77 -5.05 4.06 22.00
CA ARG A 77 -6.18 4.77 21.39
C ARG A 77 -7.44 3.90 21.42
N GLY A 78 -8.52 4.42 22.00
CA GLY A 78 -9.82 3.73 22.05
C GLY A 78 -9.93 2.58 23.06
N VAL A 79 -8.90 2.31 23.87
CA VAL A 79 -8.89 1.24 24.89
C VAL A 79 -8.32 1.73 26.22
N PRO A 80 -8.74 1.16 27.36
CA PRO A 80 -8.33 1.67 28.67
C PRO A 80 -6.88 1.32 29.03
N ASP A 81 -6.38 0.18 28.58
CA ASP A 81 -5.09 -0.37 28.96
C ASP A 81 -4.54 -1.37 27.93
N GLU A 82 -3.35 -1.89 28.19
CA GLU A 82 -2.70 -2.91 27.37
C GLU A 82 -3.53 -4.18 27.21
N GLN A 83 -4.31 -4.58 28.21
CA GLN A 83 -5.08 -5.81 28.12
C GLN A 83 -6.24 -5.62 27.14
N GLY A 84 -6.97 -4.50 27.23
CA GLY A 84 -8.01 -4.12 26.27
C GLY A 84 -7.48 -3.99 24.85
N LEU A 85 -6.25 -3.50 24.67
CA LEU A 85 -5.59 -3.48 23.36
C LEU A 85 -5.43 -4.89 22.78
N LEU A 86 -4.90 -5.83 23.58
CA LEU A 86 -4.67 -7.20 23.13
C LEU A 86 -5.97 -7.96 22.89
N ASP A 87 -6.99 -7.74 23.72
CA ASP A 87 -8.25 -8.49 23.67
C ASP A 87 -9.21 -7.99 22.57
N HIS A 88 -9.10 -6.73 22.16
CA HIS A 88 -10.08 -6.10 21.25
C HIS A 88 -9.50 -5.68 19.91
N MET A 89 -8.20 -5.39 19.84
CA MET A 89 -7.59 -4.83 18.62
C MET A 89 -6.63 -5.79 17.94
N VAL A 90 -6.14 -6.83 18.62
CA VAL A 90 -5.16 -7.76 18.07
C VAL A 90 -5.82 -9.07 17.66
N ASP A 91 -5.75 -9.39 16.38
CA ASP A 91 -6.04 -10.72 15.85
C ASP A 91 -4.80 -11.61 16.00
N PHE A 92 -4.68 -12.29 17.14
CA PHE A 92 -3.55 -13.18 17.40
C PHE A 92 -3.50 -14.38 16.46
N ASP A 93 -4.65 -14.89 16.05
CA ASP A 93 -4.72 -16.06 15.17
C ASP A 93 -4.22 -15.69 13.77
N GLY A 94 -4.68 -14.55 13.25
CA GLY A 94 -4.20 -13.99 12.00
C GLY A 94 -2.72 -13.59 12.04
N SER A 95 -2.26 -12.97 13.13
CA SER A 95 -0.86 -12.56 13.30
C SER A 95 0.12 -13.72 13.44
N ARG A 96 -0.34 -14.89 13.87
CA ARG A 96 0.51 -16.08 14.08
C ARG A 96 0.29 -17.16 13.04
N ASP A 97 -0.53 -16.89 12.01
CA ASP A 97 -0.85 -17.84 10.97
C ASP A 97 0.43 -18.36 10.28
N PRO A 98 0.76 -19.66 10.41
CA PRO A 98 1.94 -20.21 9.78
C PRO A 98 1.89 -20.13 8.25
N GLU A 99 0.70 -20.07 7.67
CA GLU A 99 0.41 -20.01 6.24
C GLU A 99 0.11 -18.58 5.77
N PHE A 100 0.40 -17.56 6.57
CA PHE A 100 0.10 -16.16 6.23
C PHE A 100 0.62 -15.77 4.84
N GLU A 101 1.88 -16.11 4.54
CA GLU A 101 2.49 -15.78 3.25
C GLU A 101 1.78 -16.46 2.08
N SER A 102 1.45 -17.75 2.19
CA SER A 102 0.80 -18.47 1.10
C SER A 102 -0.64 -17.99 0.85
N ARG A 103 -1.32 -17.48 1.88
CA ARG A 103 -2.69 -16.95 1.77
C ARG A 103 -2.77 -15.50 1.31
N TRP A 104 -1.84 -14.66 1.78
CA TRP A 104 -1.98 -13.20 1.68
C TRP A 104 -0.90 -12.52 0.84
N ARG A 105 0.17 -13.23 0.45
CA ARG A 105 1.11 -12.76 -0.58
C ARG A 105 0.57 -13.12 -1.96
N HIS A 106 0.52 -12.14 -2.83
CA HIS A 106 0.19 -12.31 -4.22
C HIS A 106 1.32 -11.75 -5.08
N LYS A 107 1.53 -12.34 -6.24
CA LYS A 107 2.26 -11.66 -7.32
C LYS A 107 1.27 -10.80 -8.09
N CYS A 108 1.75 -9.68 -8.63
CA CYS A 108 0.99 -8.95 -9.63
C CYS A 108 0.48 -9.89 -10.72
N LEU A 109 -0.78 -9.73 -11.12
CA LEU A 109 -1.42 -10.57 -12.14
C LEU A 109 -1.40 -9.82 -13.47
N GLU A 110 -0.71 -10.35 -14.48
CA GLU A 110 -0.71 -9.74 -15.82
C GLU A 110 -2.12 -9.77 -16.43
N ILE A 111 -2.60 -8.61 -16.87
CA ILE A 111 -3.88 -8.42 -17.55
C ILE A 111 -3.65 -8.41 -19.06
N SER A 112 -2.64 -7.66 -19.51
CA SER A 112 -2.26 -7.60 -20.91
C SER A 112 -0.79 -7.17 -21.07
N SER A 113 -0.20 -7.52 -22.21
CA SER A 113 1.16 -7.11 -22.56
C SER A 113 1.32 -6.96 -24.08
N GLY A 114 2.37 -6.27 -24.49
CA GLY A 114 2.69 -6.07 -25.90
C GLY A 114 4.01 -5.33 -26.08
N LYS A 115 4.31 -4.91 -27.31
CA LYS A 115 5.52 -4.11 -27.60
C LYS A 115 5.58 -2.83 -26.77
N TRP A 116 4.42 -2.27 -26.44
CA TRP A 116 4.28 -1.08 -25.62
C TRP A 116 4.66 -1.28 -24.16
N GLY A 117 4.69 -2.52 -23.64
CA GLY A 117 4.98 -2.82 -22.24
C GLY A 117 4.00 -3.82 -21.64
N ARG A 118 3.62 -3.62 -20.36
CA ARG A 118 2.72 -4.52 -19.63
C ARG A 118 1.74 -3.78 -18.72
N HIS A 119 0.59 -4.41 -18.51
CA HIS A 119 -0.50 -3.96 -17.65
C HIS A 119 -0.90 -5.12 -16.74
N PHE A 120 -0.98 -4.86 -15.43
CA PHE A 120 -1.17 -5.89 -14.42
C PHE A 120 -2.00 -5.38 -13.23
N GLN A 121 -2.62 -6.28 -12.48
CA GLN A 121 -3.32 -5.98 -11.23
C GLN A 121 -2.33 -5.98 -10.04
N ILE A 122 -2.48 -5.03 -9.11
CA ILE A 122 -1.59 -4.85 -7.93
C ILE A 122 -2.30 -4.91 -6.58
N PHE A 123 -3.64 -4.81 -6.53
CA PHE A 123 -4.42 -4.97 -5.30
C PHE A 123 -5.49 -6.04 -5.45
N PHE A 124 -5.78 -6.74 -4.35
CA PHE A 124 -6.63 -7.93 -4.32
C PHE A 124 -7.72 -7.81 -3.24
N GLY A 125 -8.71 -8.72 -3.30
CA GLY A 125 -9.85 -8.72 -2.39
C GLY A 125 -10.84 -7.58 -2.67
N GLU A 126 -11.13 -6.77 -1.65
CA GLU A 126 -12.03 -5.63 -1.76
C GLU A 126 -11.41 -4.44 -2.51
N PHE A 127 -10.08 -4.37 -2.49
CA PHE A 127 -9.32 -3.36 -3.20
C PHE A 127 -9.04 -3.80 -4.63
N TYR A 128 -8.90 -2.81 -5.51
CA TYR A 128 -8.47 -3.03 -6.87
C TYR A 128 -7.55 -1.91 -7.32
N GLY A 129 -6.45 -2.32 -7.93
CA GLY A 129 -5.48 -1.41 -8.50
C GLY A 129 -4.77 -2.10 -9.63
N GLU A 130 -4.19 -1.29 -10.50
CA GLU A 130 -3.49 -1.73 -11.69
C GLU A 130 -2.15 -1.02 -11.81
N GLY A 131 -1.17 -1.67 -12.42
CA GLY A 131 0.10 -1.07 -12.82
C GLY A 131 0.26 -1.13 -14.32
N MET A 132 0.76 -0.03 -14.89
CA MET A 132 1.06 0.10 -16.30
C MET A 132 2.54 0.46 -16.44
N GLU A 133 3.32 -0.47 -16.97
CA GLU A 133 4.70 -0.22 -17.37
C GLU A 133 4.77 0.01 -18.87
N ILE A 134 5.13 1.23 -19.24
CA ILE A 134 5.24 1.64 -20.63
C ILE A 134 6.71 1.66 -21.01
N ASN A 135 7.07 0.87 -22.02
CA ASN A 135 8.42 0.83 -22.58
C ASN A 135 8.83 2.19 -23.14
N SER A 136 10.13 2.42 -23.25
CA SER A 136 10.69 3.62 -23.88
C SER A 136 10.06 3.91 -25.24
N ASN A 137 9.78 5.19 -25.50
CA ASN A 137 9.17 5.70 -26.74
C ASN A 137 7.88 4.98 -27.17
N SER A 138 7.14 4.42 -26.21
CA SER A 138 5.89 3.72 -26.46
C SER A 138 4.72 4.42 -25.80
N HIS A 139 3.50 4.04 -26.17
CA HIS A 139 2.29 4.48 -25.51
C HIS A 139 1.32 3.33 -25.31
N TRP A 140 0.45 3.49 -24.34
CA TRP A 140 -0.68 2.61 -24.08
C TRP A 140 -1.93 3.45 -23.87
N VAL A 141 -3.07 2.86 -24.23
CA VAL A 141 -4.36 3.50 -24.18
C VAL A 141 -5.27 2.69 -23.29
N ARG A 142 -5.73 3.30 -22.20
CA ARG A 142 -6.85 2.79 -21.42
C ARG A 142 -8.14 3.16 -22.14
N GLU A 143 -8.93 2.15 -22.47
CA GLU A 143 -10.29 2.36 -22.94
C GLU A 143 -11.19 2.94 -21.84
N LEU A 144 -12.36 3.41 -22.25
CA LEU A 144 -13.35 4.03 -21.37
C LEU A 144 -13.70 3.10 -20.20
N ASP A 145 -13.65 3.63 -18.97
CA ASP A 145 -14.04 2.93 -17.74
C ASP A 145 -15.01 3.82 -16.95
N GLU A 146 -16.14 3.26 -16.52
CA GLU A 146 -17.15 3.98 -15.74
C GLU A 146 -16.70 4.25 -14.29
N ARG A 147 -15.62 3.62 -13.85
CA ARG A 147 -15.06 3.84 -12.52
C ARG A 147 -14.04 4.99 -12.58
N PRO A 148 -14.13 5.97 -11.66
CA PRO A 148 -13.02 6.89 -11.48
C PRO A 148 -11.80 6.13 -10.96
N TYR A 149 -10.60 6.69 -11.14
CA TYR A 149 -9.41 6.18 -10.49
C TYR A 149 -8.39 7.29 -10.26
N MET A 150 -7.56 7.10 -9.25
CA MET A 150 -6.37 7.90 -9.04
C MET A 150 -5.18 7.19 -9.67
N ALA A 151 -4.36 7.89 -10.43
CA ALA A 151 -3.11 7.40 -10.97
C ALA A 151 -1.92 8.10 -10.30
N ILE A 152 -0.87 7.35 -10.02
CA ILE A 152 0.38 7.80 -9.42
C ILE A 152 1.52 7.37 -10.33
N VAL A 153 2.38 8.31 -10.72
CA VAL A 153 3.62 8.02 -11.43
C VAL A 153 4.66 7.55 -10.42
N TRP A 154 4.92 6.25 -10.45
CA TRP A 154 5.81 5.58 -9.49
C TRP A 154 7.28 5.70 -9.91
N SER A 155 7.57 5.64 -11.20
CA SER A 155 8.92 5.83 -11.73
C SER A 155 8.91 6.30 -13.18
N GLY A 156 9.97 7.01 -13.58
CA GLY A 156 10.14 7.51 -14.94
C GLY A 156 9.35 8.79 -15.21
N SER A 157 9.32 9.18 -16.48
CA SER A 157 8.64 10.40 -16.95
C SER A 157 7.94 10.17 -18.28
N GLY A 158 6.96 11.02 -18.58
CA GLY A 158 6.19 10.89 -19.80
C GLY A 158 5.04 11.87 -19.89
N LYS A 159 3.98 11.46 -20.57
CA LYS A 159 2.73 12.22 -20.68
C LYS A 159 1.54 11.35 -20.35
N ILE A 160 0.59 11.91 -19.63
CA ILE A 160 -0.74 11.33 -19.45
C ILE A 160 -1.74 12.36 -19.97
N GLN A 161 -2.52 11.97 -20.98
CA GLN A 161 -3.44 12.88 -21.69
C GLN A 161 -2.75 14.16 -22.21
N GLY A 162 -1.52 14.02 -22.69
CA GLY A 162 -0.70 15.14 -23.18
C GLY A 162 -0.09 16.02 -22.09
N LYS A 163 -0.47 15.88 -20.82
CA LYS A 163 0.15 16.57 -19.68
C LYS A 163 1.45 15.87 -19.28
N LEU A 164 2.53 16.62 -19.11
CA LEU A 164 3.80 16.09 -18.63
C LEU A 164 3.68 15.57 -17.19
N VAL A 165 4.27 14.41 -16.95
CA VAL A 165 4.29 13.73 -15.65
C VAL A 165 5.68 13.16 -15.37
N SER A 166 6.05 13.07 -14.10
CA SER A 166 7.35 12.55 -13.67
C SER A 166 7.28 12.10 -12.21
N ALA A 167 8.02 11.05 -11.86
CA ALA A 167 8.24 10.61 -10.48
C ALA A 167 9.25 11.51 -9.72
N GLU A 168 9.88 12.48 -10.39
CA GLU A 168 10.75 13.46 -9.76
C GLU A 168 9.95 14.45 -8.88
N ILE A 169 10.63 15.07 -7.91
CA ILE A 169 10.01 15.90 -6.85
C ILE A 169 9.15 17.04 -7.42
N ASP A 170 9.55 17.63 -8.54
CA ASP A 170 8.86 18.77 -9.16
C ASP A 170 7.85 18.34 -10.24
N GLY A 171 7.65 17.03 -10.43
CA GLY A 171 6.75 16.46 -11.42
C GLY A 171 5.29 16.44 -10.98
N THR A 172 4.35 16.45 -11.95
CA THR A 172 2.99 15.99 -11.66
C THR A 172 3.04 14.48 -11.43
N GLN A 173 2.92 14.06 -10.18
CA GLN A 173 2.97 12.65 -9.78
C GLN A 173 1.58 12.02 -9.71
N GLU A 174 0.55 12.79 -9.36
CA GLU A 174 -0.80 12.28 -9.12
C GLU A 174 -1.82 12.86 -10.09
N ILE A 175 -2.73 12.02 -10.58
CA ILE A 175 -3.78 12.38 -11.53
C ILE A 175 -5.08 11.71 -11.12
N LEU A 176 -6.15 12.49 -11.03
CA LEU A 176 -7.51 11.96 -10.94
C LEU A 176 -8.09 11.79 -12.33
N VAL A 177 -8.57 10.59 -12.64
CA VAL A 177 -9.28 10.27 -13.88
C VAL A 177 -10.77 10.11 -13.58
N THR A 178 -11.59 10.90 -14.26
CA THR A 178 -13.05 10.86 -14.13
C THR A 178 -13.67 9.71 -14.93
N PRO A 179 -14.87 9.23 -14.55
CA PRO A 179 -15.60 8.20 -15.31
C PRO A 179 -15.73 8.52 -16.79
N GLY A 180 -15.74 7.49 -17.63
CA GLY A 180 -15.92 7.62 -19.09
C GLY A 180 -14.79 8.37 -19.79
N THR A 181 -13.60 8.46 -19.16
CA THR A 181 -12.43 9.13 -19.76
C THR A 181 -11.50 8.10 -20.38
N LYS A 182 -11.30 8.18 -21.70
CA LYS A 182 -10.26 7.43 -22.39
C LYS A 182 -8.90 8.06 -22.08
N VAL A 183 -7.92 7.28 -21.61
CA VAL A 183 -6.62 7.82 -21.15
C VAL A 183 -5.46 7.26 -21.98
N THR A 184 -4.67 8.14 -22.57
CA THR A 184 -3.40 7.78 -23.21
C THR A 184 -2.23 8.06 -22.26
N ILE A 185 -1.39 7.04 -22.06
CA ILE A 185 -0.14 7.12 -21.29
C ILE A 185 1.01 6.91 -22.27
N GLU A 186 1.88 7.90 -22.39
CA GLU A 186 3.02 7.92 -23.30
C GLU A 186 4.31 8.01 -22.49
N ASN A 187 5.26 7.12 -22.76
CA ASN A 187 6.61 7.23 -22.22
C ASN A 187 7.48 8.00 -23.21
N THR A 188 7.97 9.16 -22.78
CA THR A 188 8.85 10.02 -23.59
C THR A 188 10.34 9.83 -23.26
N ASP A 189 10.67 9.00 -22.27
CA ASP A 189 12.04 8.63 -21.94
C ASP A 189 12.59 7.65 -22.98
N ALA A 190 13.83 7.86 -23.40
CA ALA A 190 14.49 7.05 -24.41
C ALA A 190 15.04 5.72 -23.87
N VAL A 191 15.20 5.58 -22.56
CA VAL A 191 15.86 4.45 -21.91
C VAL A 191 14.97 3.82 -20.86
N ASN A 192 14.43 4.62 -19.94
CA ASN A 192 13.72 4.12 -18.78
C ASN A 192 12.26 3.81 -19.10
N LYS A 193 11.69 2.86 -18.37
CA LYS A 193 10.24 2.64 -18.40
C LYS A 193 9.53 3.69 -17.57
N LEU A 194 8.33 4.06 -18.01
CA LEU A 194 7.36 4.80 -17.21
C LEU A 194 6.48 3.79 -16.49
N LEU A 195 6.41 3.85 -15.16
CA LEU A 195 5.52 3.03 -14.34
C LEU A 195 4.48 3.91 -13.67
N VAL A 196 3.22 3.59 -13.93
CA VAL A 196 2.06 4.27 -13.37
C VAL A 196 1.21 3.26 -12.62
N TYR A 197 0.88 3.54 -11.37
CA TYR A 197 -0.09 2.77 -10.60
C TYR A 197 -1.43 3.48 -10.59
N ALA A 198 -2.52 2.75 -10.77
CA ALA A 198 -3.89 3.22 -10.69
C ALA A 198 -4.62 2.53 -9.54
N VAL A 199 -5.35 3.31 -8.74
CA VAL A 199 -6.16 2.83 -7.62
C VAL A 199 -7.62 3.17 -7.86
N PHE A 200 -8.48 2.16 -7.77
CA PHE A 200 -9.91 2.27 -8.05
C PHE A 200 -10.72 2.25 -6.74
N PRO A 201 -11.98 2.74 -6.78
CA PRO A 201 -12.89 2.59 -5.66
C PRO A 201 -13.03 1.15 -5.18
N ILE A 202 -13.20 0.99 -3.86
CA ILE A 202 -13.45 -0.30 -3.21
C ILE A 202 -14.65 -0.98 -3.86
N ARG A 203 -14.52 -2.28 -4.15
CA ARG A 203 -15.58 -3.08 -4.79
C ARG A 203 -16.74 -3.27 -3.82
N LYS A 204 -17.95 -2.84 -4.21
CA LYS A 204 -19.17 -2.97 -3.40
C LYS A 204 -19.57 -4.43 -3.13
N ASP A 205 -19.21 -5.35 -4.03
CA ASP A 205 -19.63 -6.76 -3.95
C ASP A 205 -18.62 -7.65 -3.20
N ALA A 206 -17.48 -7.10 -2.76
CA ALA A 206 -16.45 -7.85 -2.07
C ALA A 206 -16.82 -8.23 -0.62
N THR A 207 -17.88 -7.64 -0.07
CA THR A 207 -18.38 -7.94 1.28
C THR A 207 -19.10 -9.29 1.40
N ASN A 208 -19.34 -10.02 0.28
CA ASN A 208 -20.13 -11.26 0.29
C ASN A 208 -19.37 -12.53 -0.14
N SER A 209 -18.03 -12.52 -0.26
CA SER A 209 -17.27 -13.69 -0.73
C SER A 209 -16.29 -14.29 0.29
N LEU A 210 -16.47 -14.00 1.58
CA LEU A 210 -15.77 -14.69 2.66
C LEU A 210 -16.80 -15.41 3.54
N ASN A 211 -17.37 -16.49 3.01
CA ASN A 211 -17.99 -17.58 3.78
C ASN A 211 -17.22 -18.86 3.47
#